data_AF-A0A954JJZ1-F1
#
_entry.id   AF-A0A954JJZ1-F1
#
_cell.length_a   1.000
_cell.length_b   1.000
_cell.length_c   1.000
_cell.angle_alpha   90.00
_cell.angle_beta   90.00
_cell.angle_gamma   90.00
#
_symmetry.space_group_name_H-M   'P 1'
#
loop_
_entity.id
_entity.type
_entity.pdbx_description
1 polymer ?
#
loop_
_entity_poly.entity_id
_entity_poly.type
_entity_poly.pdbx_seq_one_letter_code
_entity_poly.pdbx_strand_id
1 'polypeptide(L)'
;TAYTPYQPEASQGSLQAFFEYQSLICQLTGLDVSNASLYEGGTAVSEAAFMSMRVTGRHKKVAIAETVHPDYRQVLETYFHSTETEVVTLPMIQGSVDLNRAAELVDDQTACLIFQHPNFFGGLEDARELCEIARRTKALSVVSFDPMSLGILKRPGDYGADIGVAEGQPLGIPLQYGGPYLGILACRKDYMRKMPGRLITTAKDRDGRDCYVLGLQTREQHIRRDKATSNICTNQGLLALRATVFMATLGPQGFREAATLCCQKAHYAHERFSQIHGLAPLFERPFFKEFGLRVVQGNASDFVQRAAEAGFDIGPSLDRFPLIPESLRNSLLIAVTESRTREEIDRLADALAN
;
A
#
# COMPACT_ATOMS: atom_id res chain seq x y z
N THR A 1 6.50 -2.57 28.00
CA THR A 1 7.16 -1.27 27.79
C THR A 1 8.58 -1.39 27.22
N ALA A 2 9.04 -2.57 26.81
CA ALA A 2 10.35 -2.75 26.19
C ALA A 2 10.49 -1.95 24.88
N TYR A 3 11.74 -1.68 24.48
CA TYR A 3 12.11 -0.97 23.24
C TYR A 3 12.74 -1.96 22.23
N THR A 4 13.53 -1.45 21.29
CA THR A 4 14.23 -2.27 20.27
C THR A 4 14.95 -3.47 20.91
N PRO A 5 14.79 -4.69 20.38
CA PRO A 5 15.36 -5.92 20.95
C PRO A 5 16.87 -6.07 20.69
N TYR A 6 17.68 -5.12 21.18
CA TYR A 6 19.14 -5.12 21.03
C TYR A 6 19.84 -6.22 21.83
N GLN A 7 19.18 -6.76 22.86
CA GLN A 7 19.67 -7.86 23.69
C GLN A 7 18.84 -9.10 23.37
N PRO A 8 19.24 -9.93 22.39
CA PRO A 8 18.41 -11.00 21.88
C PRO A 8 18.01 -12.02 22.94
N GLU A 9 18.90 -12.32 23.88
CA GLU A 9 18.71 -13.31 24.95
C GLU A 9 17.56 -12.94 25.88
N ALA A 10 17.30 -11.64 26.07
CA ALA A 10 16.22 -11.12 26.89
C ALA A 10 14.97 -10.71 26.08
N SER A 11 15.00 -10.88 24.75
CA SER A 11 14.01 -10.31 23.83
C SER A 11 13.41 -11.33 22.84
N GLN A 12 13.59 -12.63 23.08
CA GLN A 12 13.17 -13.68 22.15
C GLN A 12 11.69 -13.63 21.78
N GLY A 13 10.80 -13.28 22.72
CA GLY A 13 9.36 -13.18 22.43
C GLY A 13 9.05 -12.13 21.35
N SER A 14 9.61 -10.92 21.47
CA SER A 14 9.44 -9.87 20.46
C SER A 14 10.10 -10.24 19.13
N LEU A 15 11.32 -10.81 19.18
CA LEU A 15 12.05 -11.22 17.98
C LEU A 15 11.29 -12.31 17.22
N GLN A 16 10.76 -13.31 17.93
CA GLN A 16 9.91 -14.34 17.33
C GLN A 16 8.67 -13.71 16.67
N ALA A 17 7.95 -12.83 17.37
CA ALA A 17 6.74 -12.22 16.82
C ALA A 17 7.03 -11.36 15.56
N PHE A 18 8.18 -10.69 15.50
CA PHE A 18 8.63 -9.95 14.32
C PHE A 18 9.09 -10.89 13.19
N PHE A 19 9.67 -12.04 13.51
CA PHE A 19 9.98 -13.07 12.52
C PHE A 19 8.70 -13.70 11.93
N GLU A 20 7.69 -13.94 12.78
CA GLU A 20 6.36 -14.40 12.37
C GLU A 20 5.66 -13.34 11.50
N TYR A 21 5.72 -12.06 11.87
CA TYR A 21 5.26 -10.94 11.04
C TYR A 21 5.86 -11.02 9.63
N GLN A 22 7.19 -11.08 9.54
CA GLN A 22 7.90 -11.16 8.26
C GLN A 22 7.46 -12.39 7.45
N SER A 23 7.29 -13.53 8.11
CA SER A 23 6.86 -14.78 7.48
C SER A 23 5.45 -14.68 6.90
N LEU A 24 4.51 -14.09 7.66
CA LEU A 24 3.14 -13.86 7.22
C LEU A 24 3.07 -12.88 6.05
N ILE A 25 3.85 -11.79 6.08
CA ILE A 25 3.92 -10.85 4.95
C ILE A 25 4.52 -11.52 3.71
N CYS A 26 5.57 -12.34 3.83
CA CYS A 26 6.11 -13.09 2.70
C CYS A 26 5.06 -14.05 2.10
N GLN A 27 4.29 -14.76 2.94
CA GLN A 27 3.21 -15.64 2.46
C GLN A 27 2.07 -14.86 1.77
N LEU A 28 1.66 -13.74 2.37
CA LEU A 28 0.60 -12.87 1.87
C LEU A 28 0.97 -12.25 0.51
N THR A 29 2.21 -11.78 0.38
CA THR A 29 2.69 -11.10 -0.82
C THR A 29 3.26 -12.04 -1.89
N GLY A 30 3.64 -13.27 -1.51
CA GLY A 30 4.38 -14.19 -2.39
C GLY A 30 5.83 -13.73 -2.69
N LEU A 31 6.35 -12.75 -1.93
CA LEU A 31 7.73 -12.28 -2.02
C LEU A 31 8.62 -12.98 -0.98
N ASP A 32 9.94 -12.94 -1.18
CA ASP A 32 10.86 -13.80 -0.42
C ASP A 32 11.22 -13.26 0.96
N VAL A 33 11.32 -11.94 1.11
CA VAL A 33 11.80 -11.28 2.34
C VAL A 33 10.95 -10.07 2.66
N SER A 34 10.59 -9.89 3.93
CA SER A 34 9.97 -8.68 4.46
C SER A 34 10.79 -8.10 5.60
N ASN A 35 10.78 -6.77 5.77
CA ASN A 35 11.39 -6.12 6.92
C ASN A 35 10.45 -6.17 8.15
N ALA A 36 10.96 -5.79 9.32
CA ALA A 36 10.16 -5.68 10.55
C ALA A 36 9.67 -4.24 10.75
N SER A 37 8.96 -3.74 9.73
CA SER A 37 8.17 -2.51 9.59
C SER A 37 8.88 -1.20 9.24
N LEU A 38 8.09 -0.34 8.58
CA LEU A 38 8.31 1.09 8.29
C LEU A 38 7.21 1.93 8.97
N TYR A 39 7.18 3.25 8.71
CA TYR A 39 6.28 4.18 9.38
C TYR A 39 4.83 4.09 8.87
N GLU A 40 4.59 4.28 7.57
CA GLU A 40 3.26 4.20 6.93
C GLU A 40 3.43 4.00 5.41
N GLY A 41 2.33 3.88 4.67
CA GLY A 41 2.34 3.55 3.24
C GLY A 41 3.13 4.51 2.33
N GLY A 42 3.03 5.83 2.53
CA GLY A 42 3.70 6.84 1.68
C GLY A 42 5.22 6.81 1.80
N THR A 43 5.73 6.75 3.02
CA THR A 43 7.17 6.57 3.30
C THR A 43 7.66 5.21 2.85
N ALA A 44 6.84 4.16 2.90
CA ALA A 44 7.19 2.86 2.34
C ALA A 44 7.39 2.92 0.82
N VAL A 45 6.54 3.66 0.09
CA VAL A 45 6.72 3.92 -1.35
C VAL A 45 8.05 4.62 -1.63
N SER A 46 8.38 5.69 -0.88
CA SER A 46 9.66 6.40 -1.03
C SER A 46 10.87 5.51 -0.72
N GLU A 47 10.79 4.70 0.33
CA GLU A 47 11.84 3.75 0.69
C GLU A 47 12.08 2.68 -0.39
N ALA A 48 11.01 2.20 -1.03
CA ALA A 48 11.12 1.29 -2.17
C ALA A 48 11.75 1.96 -3.41
N ALA A 49 11.47 3.24 -3.66
CA ALA A 49 12.13 3.99 -4.72
C ALA A 49 13.64 4.10 -4.47
N PHE A 50 14.05 4.54 -3.28
CA PHE A 50 15.47 4.58 -2.92
C PHE A 50 16.12 3.19 -2.97
N MET A 51 15.41 2.15 -2.53
CA MET A 51 15.87 0.76 -2.61
C MET A 51 16.15 0.35 -4.05
N SER A 52 15.26 0.70 -4.96
CA SER A 52 15.42 0.43 -6.39
C SER A 52 16.62 1.15 -6.96
N MET A 53 16.87 2.41 -6.59
CA MET A 53 18.08 3.15 -6.99
C MET A 53 19.36 2.45 -6.51
N ARG A 54 19.39 1.95 -5.26
CA ARG A 54 20.55 1.22 -4.72
C ARG A 54 20.79 -0.14 -5.38
N VAL A 55 19.73 -0.79 -5.88
CA VAL A 55 19.81 -2.08 -6.58
C VAL A 55 20.29 -1.86 -8.02
N THR A 56 19.71 -0.90 -8.72
CA THR A 56 19.97 -0.64 -10.15
C THR A 56 21.19 0.23 -10.40
N GLY A 57 21.64 1.01 -9.40
CA GLY A 57 22.65 2.05 -9.58
C GLY A 57 22.16 3.24 -10.40
N ARG A 58 20.84 3.38 -10.60
CA ARG A 58 20.22 4.45 -11.39
C ARG A 58 19.65 5.50 -10.45
N HIS A 59 20.00 6.76 -10.72
CA HIS A 59 19.62 7.90 -9.90
C HIS A 59 18.90 9.02 -10.67
N LYS A 60 18.72 8.85 -11.99
CA LYS A 60 18.16 9.90 -12.84
C LYS A 60 16.66 9.98 -12.79
N LYS A 61 15.97 8.83 -12.73
CA LYS A 61 14.52 8.78 -12.95
C LYS A 61 13.83 7.73 -12.08
N VAL A 62 12.69 8.10 -11.52
CA VAL A 62 11.70 7.21 -10.88
C VAL A 62 10.36 7.46 -11.58
N ALA A 63 9.72 6.40 -12.06
CA ALA A 63 8.40 6.49 -12.67
C ALA A 63 7.33 6.08 -11.65
N ILE A 64 6.26 6.87 -11.51
CA ILE A 64 5.14 6.59 -10.62
C ILE A 64 3.81 6.79 -11.33
N ALA A 65 2.90 5.82 -11.20
CA ALA A 65 1.56 5.92 -11.77
C ALA A 65 0.74 7.05 -11.16
N GLU A 66 0.02 7.79 -12.01
CA GLU A 66 -0.93 8.82 -11.59
C GLU A 66 -2.01 8.27 -10.65
N THR A 67 -2.34 6.98 -10.81
CA THR A 67 -3.33 6.22 -10.01
C THR A 67 -2.82 5.78 -8.63
N VAL A 68 -1.57 6.06 -8.27
CA VAL A 68 -1.10 5.92 -6.88
C VAL A 68 -1.70 7.02 -6.01
N HIS A 69 -2.00 6.71 -4.74
CA HIS A 69 -2.57 7.66 -3.79
C HIS A 69 -1.88 9.04 -3.86
N PRO A 70 -2.61 10.15 -4.04
CA PRO A 70 -2.03 11.49 -4.20
C PRO A 70 -1.05 11.87 -3.09
N ASP A 71 -1.40 11.61 -1.82
CA ASP A 71 -0.51 11.89 -0.68
C ASP A 71 0.80 11.08 -0.74
N TYR A 72 0.78 9.84 -1.26
CA TYR A 72 2.00 9.03 -1.40
C TYR A 72 2.90 9.59 -2.50
N ARG A 73 2.30 10.09 -3.59
CA ARG A 73 3.02 10.81 -4.66
C ARG A 73 3.66 12.09 -4.12
N GLN A 74 2.93 12.86 -3.32
CA GLN A 74 3.46 14.08 -2.69
C GLN A 74 4.61 13.79 -1.71
N VAL A 75 4.50 12.71 -0.92
CA VAL A 75 5.60 12.25 -0.05
C VAL A 75 6.82 11.89 -0.90
N LEU A 76 6.65 11.11 -1.97
CA LEU A 76 7.73 10.74 -2.88
C LEU A 76 8.42 11.98 -3.47
N GLU A 77 7.64 12.92 -4.03
CA GLU A 77 8.16 14.19 -4.57
C GLU A 77 8.92 14.99 -3.52
N THR A 78 8.43 15.03 -2.28
CA THR A 78 9.11 15.71 -1.17
C THR A 78 10.49 15.12 -0.89
N TYR A 79 10.60 13.78 -0.89
CA TYR A 79 11.89 13.10 -0.70
C TYR A 79 12.90 13.38 -1.82
N PHE A 80 12.42 13.59 -3.06
CA PHE A 80 13.27 13.85 -4.21
C PHE A 80 13.45 15.34 -4.53
N HIS A 81 12.73 16.25 -3.86
CA HIS A 81 12.72 17.69 -4.14
C HIS A 81 14.12 18.34 -4.19
N SER A 82 15.05 17.87 -3.35
CA SER A 82 16.43 18.39 -3.29
C SER A 82 17.46 17.47 -3.95
N THR A 83 17.01 16.56 -4.82
CA THR A 83 17.87 15.64 -5.56
C THR A 83 17.83 15.93 -7.06
N GLU A 84 18.76 15.37 -7.82
CA GLU A 84 18.74 15.42 -9.29
C GLU A 84 17.83 14.35 -9.91
N THR A 85 17.08 13.60 -9.11
CA THR A 85 16.19 12.53 -9.58
C THR A 85 14.87 13.11 -10.05
N GLU A 86 14.54 12.86 -11.32
CA GLU A 86 13.23 13.18 -11.88
C GLU A 86 12.17 12.16 -11.43
N VAL A 87 11.06 12.65 -10.88
CA VAL A 87 9.86 11.84 -10.62
C VAL A 87 8.90 12.00 -11.80
N VAL A 88 8.83 10.99 -12.65
CA VAL A 88 7.98 10.98 -13.85
C VAL A 88 6.63 10.37 -13.52
N THR A 89 5.55 11.13 -13.72
CA THR A 89 4.19 10.60 -13.58
C THR A 89 3.79 9.83 -14.84
N LEU A 90 3.36 8.58 -14.68
CA LEU A 90 2.75 7.78 -15.75
C LEU A 90 1.25 8.09 -15.83
N PRO A 91 0.76 8.60 -16.97
CA PRO A 91 -0.62 9.05 -17.07
C PRO A 91 -1.58 7.86 -17.01
N MET A 92 -2.82 8.14 -16.60
CA MET A 92 -3.91 7.17 -16.66
C MET A 92 -4.83 7.37 -17.87
N ILE A 93 -5.47 6.27 -18.30
CA ILE A 93 -6.63 6.27 -19.19
C ILE A 93 -7.77 5.55 -18.48
N GLN A 94 -8.88 6.25 -18.26
CA GLN A 94 -10.10 5.67 -17.65
C GLN A 94 -9.80 4.96 -16.32
N GLY A 95 -9.03 5.61 -15.44
CA GLY A 95 -8.76 5.12 -14.09
C GLY A 95 -7.72 4.01 -13.97
N SER A 96 -6.97 3.70 -15.03
CA SER A 96 -5.86 2.72 -15.03
C SER A 96 -4.65 3.30 -15.76
N VAL A 97 -3.45 2.81 -15.49
CA VAL A 97 -2.23 3.29 -16.15
C VAL A 97 -2.28 3.08 -17.67
N ASP A 98 -1.91 4.10 -18.44
CA ASP A 98 -1.70 3.96 -19.88
C ASP A 98 -0.42 3.14 -20.15
N LEU A 99 -0.59 1.88 -20.54
CA LEU A 99 0.53 0.96 -20.79
C LEU A 99 1.44 1.41 -21.95
N ASN A 100 0.91 2.10 -22.96
CA ASN A 100 1.72 2.58 -24.08
C ASN A 100 2.63 3.71 -23.60
N ARG A 101 2.06 4.67 -22.87
CA ARG A 101 2.83 5.77 -22.29
C ARG A 101 3.79 5.29 -21.22
N ALA A 102 3.42 4.29 -20.43
CA ALA A 102 4.34 3.64 -19.50
C ALA A 102 5.55 3.02 -20.22
N ALA A 103 5.32 2.31 -21.34
CA ALA A 103 6.39 1.70 -22.13
C ALA A 103 7.33 2.74 -22.80
N GLU A 104 6.83 3.95 -23.08
CA GLU A 104 7.63 5.04 -23.64
C GLU A 104 8.41 5.83 -22.57
N LEU A 105 7.83 6.03 -21.39
CA LEU A 105 8.40 6.87 -20.32
C LEU A 105 9.39 6.11 -19.43
N VAL A 106 9.23 4.79 -19.32
CA VAL A 106 10.12 3.91 -18.57
C VAL A 106 11.24 3.42 -19.49
N ASP A 107 12.47 3.79 -19.15
CA ASP A 107 13.67 3.63 -19.98
C ASP A 107 14.86 3.05 -19.19
N ASP A 108 16.04 3.00 -19.82
CA ASP A 108 17.27 2.48 -19.23
C ASP A 108 17.90 3.39 -18.15
N GLN A 109 17.34 4.59 -17.94
CA GLN A 109 17.70 5.51 -16.86
C GLN A 109 16.75 5.41 -15.66
N THR A 110 15.62 4.72 -15.83
CA THR A 110 14.59 4.54 -14.81
C THR A 110 15.03 3.51 -13.77
N ALA A 111 15.02 3.90 -12.49
CA ALA A 111 15.33 3.01 -11.37
C ALA A 111 14.18 2.05 -11.05
N CYS A 112 12.94 2.58 -11.04
CA CYS A 112 11.74 1.79 -10.82
C CYS A 112 10.50 2.39 -11.46
N LEU A 113 9.52 1.51 -11.68
CA LEU A 113 8.13 1.82 -11.98
C LEU A 113 7.30 1.49 -10.73
N ILE A 114 6.64 2.51 -10.17
CA ILE A 114 5.79 2.43 -8.98
C ILE A 114 4.32 2.49 -9.43
N PHE A 115 3.51 1.53 -9.00
CA PHE A 115 2.06 1.53 -9.24
C PHE A 115 1.30 1.04 -8.00
N GLN A 116 -0.01 1.25 -7.94
CA GLN A 116 -0.87 0.81 -6.84
C GLN A 116 -1.89 -0.21 -7.35
N HIS A 117 -2.13 -1.30 -6.62
CA HIS A 117 -3.05 -2.36 -7.05
C HIS A 117 -3.76 -3.04 -5.86
N PRO A 118 -5.11 -2.91 -5.72
CA PRO A 118 -6.00 -1.97 -6.42
C PRO A 118 -5.53 -0.51 -6.28
N ASN A 119 -5.77 0.32 -7.29
CA ASN A 119 -5.26 1.69 -7.32
C ASN A 119 -6.10 2.65 -6.47
N PHE A 120 -5.71 3.93 -6.40
CA PHE A 120 -6.38 4.95 -5.57
C PHE A 120 -7.88 5.13 -5.86
N PHE A 121 -8.29 4.90 -7.11
CA PHE A 121 -9.70 4.98 -7.52
C PHE A 121 -10.46 3.66 -7.31
N GLY A 122 -9.79 2.65 -6.73
CA GLY A 122 -10.29 1.30 -6.53
C GLY A 122 -10.08 0.33 -7.69
N GLY A 123 -9.66 0.84 -8.85
CA GLY A 123 -9.53 0.08 -10.08
C GLY A 123 -8.40 -0.95 -10.05
N LEU A 124 -8.58 -2.06 -10.76
CA LEU A 124 -7.54 -3.07 -10.95
C LEU A 124 -6.63 -2.71 -12.14
N GLU A 125 -5.35 -2.50 -11.87
CA GLU A 125 -4.32 -2.33 -12.91
C GLU A 125 -3.96 -3.63 -13.63
N ASP A 126 -3.45 -3.51 -14.86
CA ASP A 126 -2.76 -4.58 -15.60
C ASP A 126 -1.36 -4.84 -14.99
N ALA A 127 -1.36 -5.33 -13.74
CA ALA A 127 -0.17 -5.38 -12.88
C ALA A 127 0.99 -6.20 -13.48
N ARG A 128 0.67 -7.30 -14.19
CA ARG A 128 1.70 -8.14 -14.83
C ARG A 128 2.40 -7.38 -15.94
N GLU A 129 1.65 -6.70 -16.80
CA GLU A 129 2.13 -5.93 -17.94
C GLU A 129 3.01 -4.76 -17.47
N LEU A 130 2.60 -4.06 -16.40
CA LEU A 130 3.43 -3.04 -15.75
C LEU A 130 4.76 -3.63 -15.22
N CYS A 131 4.72 -4.82 -14.59
CA CYS A 131 5.95 -5.50 -14.17
C CYS A 131 6.85 -5.87 -15.37
N GLU A 132 6.26 -6.30 -16.49
CA GLU A 132 7.02 -6.60 -17.73
C GLU A 132 7.65 -5.33 -18.33
N ILE A 133 6.94 -4.20 -18.34
CA ILE A 133 7.47 -2.92 -18.83
C ILE A 133 8.73 -2.54 -18.04
N ALA A 134 8.67 -2.58 -16.71
CA ALA A 134 9.83 -2.32 -15.86
C ALA A 134 10.99 -3.28 -16.15
N ARG A 135 10.68 -4.59 -16.27
CA ARG A 135 11.69 -5.63 -16.49
C ARG A 135 12.42 -5.47 -17.83
N ARG A 136 11.71 -5.09 -18.91
CA ARG A 136 12.30 -4.90 -20.25
C ARG A 136 13.40 -3.84 -20.26
N THR A 137 13.31 -2.83 -19.40
CA THR A 137 14.31 -1.77 -19.28
C THR A 137 15.27 -1.98 -18.10
N LYS A 138 15.14 -3.11 -17.38
CA LYS A 138 15.87 -3.45 -16.16
C LYS A 138 15.60 -2.48 -14.99
N ALA A 139 14.49 -1.74 -15.03
CA ALA A 139 13.95 -1.05 -13.87
C ALA A 139 13.28 -2.07 -12.93
N LEU A 140 13.19 -1.76 -11.64
CA LEU A 140 12.41 -2.59 -10.71
C LEU A 140 10.92 -2.23 -10.75
N SER A 141 10.07 -3.22 -10.57
CA SER A 141 8.64 -3.04 -10.35
C SER A 141 8.34 -2.92 -8.84
N VAL A 142 7.70 -1.82 -8.46
CA VAL A 142 7.25 -1.54 -7.08
C VAL A 142 5.73 -1.45 -7.08
N VAL A 143 5.09 -2.30 -6.28
CA VAL A 143 3.62 -2.26 -6.13
C VAL A 143 3.23 -1.83 -4.72
N SER A 144 2.45 -0.76 -4.63
CA SER A 144 1.68 -0.43 -3.42
C SER A 144 0.39 -1.25 -3.43
N PHE A 145 0.23 -2.20 -2.51
CA PHE A 145 -0.92 -3.10 -2.48
C PHE A 145 -1.83 -2.82 -1.29
N ASP A 146 -3.12 -3.15 -1.43
CA ASP A 146 -4.02 -3.24 -0.27
C ASP A 146 -3.88 -4.64 0.36
N PRO A 147 -3.50 -4.77 1.65
CA PRO A 147 -3.29 -6.09 2.25
C PRO A 147 -4.53 -6.97 2.24
N MET A 148 -5.73 -6.40 2.46
CA MET A 148 -6.98 -7.17 2.50
C MET A 148 -7.36 -7.72 1.12
N SER A 149 -7.03 -7.00 0.05
CA SER A 149 -7.30 -7.44 -1.32
C SER A 149 -6.66 -8.80 -1.65
N LEU A 150 -5.52 -9.11 -1.03
CA LEU A 150 -4.76 -10.35 -1.25
C LEU A 150 -5.45 -11.61 -0.69
N GLY A 151 -6.58 -11.46 0.01
CA GLY A 151 -7.45 -12.59 0.36
C GLY A 151 -8.16 -13.21 -0.85
N ILE A 152 -8.35 -12.43 -1.92
CA ILE A 152 -9.03 -12.88 -3.15
C ILE A 152 -8.28 -12.54 -4.44
N LEU A 153 -7.45 -11.49 -4.45
CA LEU A 153 -6.64 -11.10 -5.61
C LEU A 153 -5.32 -11.86 -5.65
N LYS A 154 -4.71 -11.86 -6.84
CA LYS A 154 -3.39 -12.46 -7.07
C LYS A 154 -2.32 -11.70 -6.30
N ARG A 155 -1.33 -12.41 -5.75
CA ARG A 155 -0.29 -11.82 -4.90
C ARG A 155 0.80 -11.11 -5.73
N PRO A 156 1.45 -10.05 -5.20
CA PRO A 156 2.61 -9.39 -5.79
C PRO A 156 3.64 -10.29 -6.47
N GLY A 157 4.14 -11.30 -5.76
CA GLY A 157 5.14 -12.23 -6.31
C GLY A 157 4.61 -13.04 -7.50
N ASP A 158 3.32 -13.37 -7.53
CA ASP A 158 2.73 -14.24 -8.56
C ASP A 158 2.49 -13.51 -9.90
N TYR A 159 2.37 -12.18 -9.89
CA TYR A 159 2.36 -11.36 -11.11
C TYR A 159 3.71 -10.73 -11.44
N GLY A 160 4.74 -11.00 -10.62
CA GLY A 160 6.13 -10.75 -10.97
C GLY A 160 6.73 -9.46 -10.42
N ALA A 161 6.09 -8.84 -9.41
CA ALA A 161 6.63 -7.67 -8.73
C ALA A 161 8.00 -7.95 -8.10
N ASP A 162 8.85 -6.94 -8.02
CA ASP A 162 10.18 -7.03 -7.40
C ASP A 162 10.14 -6.61 -5.93
N ILE A 163 9.34 -5.58 -5.65
CA ILE A 163 9.12 -4.99 -4.33
C ILE A 163 7.61 -4.76 -4.15
N GLY A 164 7.07 -5.17 -3.01
CA GLY A 164 5.70 -4.86 -2.57
C GLY A 164 5.75 -3.97 -1.32
N VAL A 165 4.96 -2.91 -1.31
CA VAL A 165 4.78 -2.01 -0.17
C VAL A 165 3.30 -1.84 0.13
N ALA A 166 2.95 -1.48 1.36
CA ALA A 166 1.56 -1.25 1.73
C ALA A 166 1.44 -0.39 2.99
N GLU A 167 0.26 0.21 3.16
CA GLU A 167 -0.25 0.57 4.48
C GLU A 167 -0.90 -0.65 5.13
N GLY A 168 -0.39 -1.03 6.29
CA GLY A 168 -0.80 -2.18 7.07
C GLY A 168 -1.98 -1.92 8.01
N GLN A 169 -2.49 -0.69 8.11
CA GLN A 169 -3.63 -0.34 8.96
C GLN A 169 -4.82 -1.32 8.84
N PRO A 170 -5.23 -1.78 7.64
CA PRO A 170 -6.32 -2.74 7.51
C PRO A 170 -6.09 -4.10 8.20
N LEU A 171 -4.85 -4.41 8.60
CA LEU A 171 -4.50 -5.63 9.33
C LEU A 171 -4.81 -5.51 10.83
N GLY A 172 -6.05 -5.13 11.15
CA GLY A 172 -6.57 -5.08 12.51
C GLY A 172 -6.10 -3.90 13.36
N ILE A 173 -5.54 -2.86 12.76
CA ILE A 173 -5.12 -1.61 13.45
C ILE A 173 -6.27 -0.60 13.34
N PRO A 174 -6.72 0.05 14.42
CA PRO A 174 -7.86 0.96 14.39
C PRO A 174 -7.50 2.26 13.70
N LEU A 175 -8.50 2.92 13.12
CA LEU A 175 -8.35 4.30 12.68
C LEU A 175 -8.09 5.20 13.90
N GLN A 176 -7.03 6.00 13.82
CA GLN A 176 -6.58 6.88 14.90
C GLN A 176 -6.27 8.28 14.37
N TYR A 177 -7.06 8.75 13.41
CA TYR A 177 -6.93 10.08 12.81
C TYR A 177 -5.52 10.36 12.26
N GLY A 178 -4.88 9.35 11.66
CA GLY A 178 -3.59 9.48 10.98
C GLY A 178 -2.46 8.62 11.54
N GLY A 179 -2.62 8.00 12.73
CA GLY A 179 -1.68 6.99 13.19
C GLY A 179 -1.60 6.81 14.72
N PRO A 180 -0.64 6.00 15.20
CA PRO A 180 0.41 5.34 14.40
C PRO A 180 -0.17 4.25 13.50
N TYR A 181 0.42 4.08 12.32
CA TYR A 181 0.07 3.10 11.30
C TYR A 181 1.29 2.27 10.89
N LEU A 182 1.18 1.36 9.93
CA LEU A 182 2.17 0.30 9.69
C LEU A 182 2.64 0.32 8.23
N GLY A 183 3.83 0.83 7.97
CA GLY A 183 4.46 0.66 6.66
C GLY A 183 4.97 -0.77 6.46
N ILE A 184 4.56 -1.42 5.37
CA ILE A 184 5.00 -2.76 4.98
C ILE A 184 5.96 -2.65 3.80
N LEU A 185 7.05 -3.43 3.83
CA LEU A 185 7.90 -3.64 2.66
C LEU A 185 8.34 -5.11 2.59
N ALA A 186 8.15 -5.70 1.41
CA ALA A 186 8.65 -7.02 1.04
C ALA A 186 9.30 -6.97 -0.34
N CYS A 187 10.24 -7.87 -0.62
CA CYS A 187 10.93 -7.92 -1.91
C CYS A 187 11.46 -9.31 -2.23
N ARG A 188 11.96 -9.48 -3.47
CA ARG A 188 12.77 -10.65 -3.85
C ARG A 188 14.06 -10.75 -3.03
N LYS A 189 14.53 -11.98 -2.80
CA LYS A 189 15.68 -12.28 -1.92
C LYS A 189 16.96 -11.58 -2.35
N ASP A 190 17.18 -11.43 -3.65
CA ASP A 190 18.38 -10.81 -4.24
C ASP A 190 18.56 -9.35 -3.78
N TYR A 191 17.47 -8.68 -3.37
CA TYR A 191 17.49 -7.28 -2.96
C TYR A 191 17.58 -7.07 -1.45
N MET A 192 17.55 -8.15 -0.65
CA MET A 192 17.53 -8.10 0.83
C MET A 192 18.64 -7.23 1.42
N ARG A 193 19.84 -7.20 0.82
CA ARG A 193 20.97 -6.38 1.31
C ARG A 193 20.75 -4.86 1.16
N LYS A 194 19.78 -4.44 0.34
CA LYS A 194 19.43 -3.04 0.09
C LYS A 194 18.15 -2.60 0.81
N MET A 195 17.48 -3.54 1.48
CA MET A 195 16.24 -3.35 2.21
C MET A 195 16.43 -2.39 3.40
N PRO A 196 15.51 -1.42 3.59
CA PRO A 196 15.54 -0.51 4.72
C PRO A 196 14.95 -1.12 5.99
N GLY A 197 15.35 -0.57 7.13
CA GLY A 197 14.86 -1.00 8.44
C GLY A 197 15.37 -2.36 8.90
N ARG A 198 14.77 -2.82 10.00
CA ARG A 198 15.19 -4.02 10.75
C ARG A 198 14.78 -5.28 10.01
N LEU A 199 15.60 -6.33 10.16
CA LEU A 199 15.29 -7.67 9.66
C LEU A 199 15.59 -8.67 10.76
N ILE A 200 14.61 -9.49 11.14
CA ILE A 200 14.83 -10.59 12.07
C ILE A 200 15.22 -11.83 11.29
N THR A 201 16.23 -12.54 11.80
CA THR A 201 16.75 -13.78 11.24
C THR A 201 16.90 -14.84 12.32
N THR A 202 16.97 -16.10 11.93
CA THR A 202 17.30 -17.22 12.83
C THR A 202 18.81 -17.33 13.04
N ALA A 203 19.20 -17.78 14.23
CA ALA A 203 20.58 -18.10 14.62
C ALA A 203 20.58 -19.34 15.53
N LYS A 204 21.78 -19.78 15.92
CA LYS A 204 21.99 -20.83 16.93
C LYS A 204 22.64 -20.22 18.16
N ASP A 205 22.14 -20.54 19.35
CA ASP A 205 22.77 -20.13 20.61
C ASP A 205 23.99 -21.01 20.96
N ARG A 206 24.61 -20.76 22.13
CA ARG A 206 25.78 -21.52 22.61
C ARG A 206 25.51 -23.02 22.81
N ASP A 207 24.26 -23.40 23.01
CA ASP A 207 23.81 -24.77 23.24
C ASP A 207 23.29 -25.42 21.93
N GLY A 208 23.38 -24.72 20.78
CA GLY A 208 22.90 -25.21 19.48
C GLY A 208 21.38 -25.11 19.29
N ARG A 209 20.66 -24.35 20.13
CA ARG A 209 19.21 -24.14 20.01
C ARG A 209 18.90 -23.03 19.01
N ASP A 210 17.80 -23.17 18.26
CA ASP A 210 17.32 -22.11 17.38
C ASP A 210 16.87 -20.90 18.18
N CYS A 211 17.34 -19.73 17.77
CA CYS A 211 16.97 -18.45 18.36
C CYS A 211 16.79 -17.38 17.28
N TYR A 212 16.18 -16.26 17.63
CA TYR A 212 15.94 -15.13 16.73
C TYR A 212 16.85 -13.96 17.09
N VAL A 213 17.35 -13.24 16.09
CA VAL A 213 18.24 -12.08 16.27
C VAL A 213 17.96 -11.01 15.24
N LEU A 214 18.35 -9.77 15.53
CA LEU A 214 18.45 -8.71 14.52
C LEU A 214 19.58 -9.04 13.54
N GLY A 215 19.22 -9.41 12.31
CA GLY A 215 20.13 -9.80 11.25
C GLY A 215 20.50 -8.64 10.31
N LEU A 216 21.66 -8.77 9.66
CA LEU A 216 22.16 -7.81 8.66
C LEU A 216 22.15 -6.34 9.14
N GLN A 217 22.47 -6.10 10.41
CA GLN A 217 22.42 -4.76 11.01
C GLN A 217 23.39 -3.76 10.39
N THR A 218 24.39 -4.21 9.63
CA THR A 218 25.31 -3.32 8.91
C THR A 218 24.63 -2.47 7.85
N ARG A 219 23.36 -2.70 7.54
CA ARG A 219 22.53 -1.82 6.69
C ARG A 219 22.03 -0.58 7.44
N GLU A 220 21.92 -0.65 8.76
CA GLU A 220 21.19 0.31 9.58
C GLU A 220 22.06 1.50 10.03
N GLN A 221 21.39 2.60 10.38
CA GLN A 221 22.01 3.89 10.68
C GLN A 221 22.99 3.85 11.87
N HIS A 222 22.79 2.98 12.87
CA HIS A 222 23.65 2.92 14.06
C HIS A 222 25.04 2.35 13.76
N ILE A 223 25.18 1.64 12.64
CA ILE A 223 26.48 1.14 12.16
C ILE A 223 26.99 1.99 10.99
N ARG A 224 26.14 2.25 9.99
CA ARG A 224 26.58 2.84 8.72
C ARG A 224 26.35 4.33 8.56
N ARG A 225 25.61 4.97 9.46
CA ARG A 225 25.34 6.42 9.45
C ARG A 225 24.82 6.89 8.08
N ASP A 226 25.51 7.82 7.44
CA ASP A 226 25.21 8.37 6.11
C ASP A 226 25.21 7.32 4.99
N LYS A 227 25.89 6.18 5.17
CA LYS A 227 25.95 5.07 4.21
C LYS A 227 24.89 3.99 4.45
N ALA A 228 23.99 4.21 5.41
CA ALA A 228 22.91 3.29 5.70
C ALA A 228 21.89 3.23 4.55
N THR A 229 21.06 2.19 4.54
CA THR A 229 20.01 2.06 3.53
C THR A 229 18.85 3.05 3.72
N SER A 230 18.70 3.57 4.95
CA SER A 230 17.66 4.51 5.38
C SER A 230 18.06 5.16 6.70
N ASN A 231 17.44 6.29 7.03
CA ASN A 231 17.57 6.94 8.34
C ASN A 231 16.62 6.36 9.41
N ILE A 232 15.75 5.41 9.07
CA ILE A 232 14.80 4.79 10.00
C ILE A 232 15.53 4.16 11.21
N CYS A 233 14.96 4.35 12.41
CA CYS A 233 15.51 3.82 13.66
C CYS A 233 14.41 3.23 14.55
N THR A 234 13.59 4.09 15.16
CA THR A 234 12.28 3.67 15.67
C THR A 234 11.42 3.31 14.48
N ASN A 235 10.63 2.24 14.61
CA ASN A 235 9.66 1.83 13.61
C ASN A 235 8.35 1.46 14.31
N GLN A 236 7.49 0.70 13.64
CA GLN A 236 6.14 0.38 14.09
C GLN A 236 6.03 -1.06 14.60
N GLY A 237 7.02 -1.53 15.36
CA GLY A 237 7.08 -2.91 15.88
C GLY A 237 5.83 -3.35 16.65
N LEU A 238 5.22 -2.46 17.45
CA LEU A 238 3.98 -2.78 18.16
C LEU A 238 2.81 -3.05 17.21
N LEU A 239 2.73 -2.31 16.10
CA LEU A 239 1.69 -2.49 15.10
C LEU A 239 1.97 -3.69 14.21
N ALA A 240 3.24 -3.99 13.92
CA ALA A 240 3.63 -5.24 13.29
C ALA A 240 3.17 -6.46 14.13
N LEU A 241 3.39 -6.44 15.46
CA LEU A 241 2.88 -7.47 16.36
C LEU A 241 1.34 -7.57 16.30
N ARG A 242 0.63 -6.44 16.32
CA ARG A 242 -0.84 -6.42 16.20
C ARG A 242 -1.31 -7.04 14.89
N ALA A 243 -0.66 -6.71 13.78
CA ALA A 243 -0.95 -7.27 12.46
C ALA A 243 -0.67 -8.79 12.43
N THR A 244 0.41 -9.26 13.06
CA THR A 244 0.69 -10.71 13.24
C THR A 244 -0.46 -11.40 13.95
N VAL A 245 -0.92 -10.86 15.09
CA VAL A 245 -2.03 -11.43 15.86
C VAL A 245 -3.31 -11.46 15.02
N PHE A 246 -3.61 -10.38 14.31
CA PHE A 246 -4.79 -10.30 13.44
C PHE A 246 -4.76 -11.37 12.33
N MET A 247 -3.67 -11.43 11.57
CA MET A 247 -3.51 -12.41 10.48
C MET A 247 -3.52 -13.84 10.99
N ALA A 248 -2.86 -14.12 12.11
CA ALA A 248 -2.85 -15.45 12.73
C ALA A 248 -4.23 -15.86 13.26
N THR A 249 -5.01 -14.91 13.79
CA THR A 249 -6.36 -15.18 14.33
C THR A 249 -7.36 -15.46 13.21
N LEU A 250 -7.34 -14.67 12.13
CA LEU A 250 -8.22 -14.93 10.98
C LEU A 250 -7.82 -16.19 10.22
N GLY A 251 -6.52 -16.43 10.08
CA GLY A 251 -5.97 -17.43 9.18
C GLY A 251 -6.36 -17.22 7.71
N PRO A 252 -5.93 -18.11 6.81
CA PRO A 252 -6.20 -17.95 5.37
C PRO A 252 -7.69 -17.91 5.02
N GLN A 253 -8.51 -18.70 5.72
CA GLN A 253 -9.95 -18.76 5.49
C GLN A 253 -10.64 -17.46 5.92
N GLY A 254 -10.42 -17.01 7.16
CA GLY A 254 -11.03 -15.77 7.66
C GLY A 254 -10.57 -14.55 6.87
N PHE A 255 -9.32 -14.53 6.42
CA PHE A 255 -8.80 -13.47 5.57
C PHE A 255 -9.50 -13.41 4.20
N ARG A 256 -9.73 -14.58 3.57
CA ARG A 256 -10.52 -14.69 2.34
C ARG A 256 -11.97 -14.25 2.55
N GLU A 257 -12.62 -14.71 3.62
CA GLU A 257 -14.00 -14.35 3.95
C GLU A 257 -14.16 -12.83 4.15
N ALA A 258 -13.26 -12.21 4.92
CA ALA A 258 -13.25 -10.77 5.13
C ALA A 258 -13.05 -10.00 3.80
N ALA A 259 -12.09 -10.41 2.98
CA ALA A 259 -11.86 -9.80 1.67
C ALA A 259 -13.08 -9.96 0.73
N THR A 260 -13.70 -11.14 0.70
CA THR A 260 -14.94 -11.38 -0.06
C THR A 260 -16.07 -10.47 0.42
N LEU A 261 -16.24 -10.29 1.73
CA LEU A 261 -17.25 -9.39 2.29
C LEU A 261 -17.01 -7.93 1.88
N CYS A 262 -15.77 -7.44 1.96
CA CYS A 262 -15.42 -6.10 1.47
C CYS A 262 -15.86 -5.91 0.01
N CYS A 263 -15.48 -6.87 -0.85
CA CYS A 263 -15.78 -6.81 -2.28
C CYS A 263 -17.29 -6.82 -2.57
N GLN A 264 -18.03 -7.78 -2.00
CA GLN A 264 -19.47 -7.91 -2.20
C GLN A 264 -20.24 -6.68 -1.70
N LYS A 265 -19.87 -6.15 -0.52
CA LYS A 265 -20.54 -4.99 0.06
C LYS A 265 -20.22 -3.71 -0.71
N ALA A 266 -19.00 -3.55 -1.20
CA ALA A 266 -18.63 -2.44 -2.06
C ALA A 266 -19.39 -2.47 -3.39
N HIS A 267 -19.54 -3.65 -4.01
CA HIS A 267 -20.30 -3.80 -5.26
C HIS A 267 -21.80 -3.54 -5.04
N TYR A 268 -22.37 -4.04 -3.94
CA TYR A 268 -23.74 -3.70 -3.55
C TYR A 268 -23.93 -2.19 -3.36
N ALA A 269 -23.03 -1.54 -2.62
CA ALA A 269 -23.08 -0.08 -2.43
C ALA A 269 -22.95 0.68 -3.75
N HIS A 270 -22.02 0.28 -4.62
CA HIS A 270 -21.85 0.87 -5.93
C HIS A 270 -23.12 0.77 -6.79
N GLU A 271 -23.76 -0.41 -6.84
CA GLU A 271 -25.04 -0.60 -7.56
C GLU A 271 -26.14 0.32 -7.03
N ARG A 272 -26.29 0.41 -5.69
CA ARG A 272 -27.29 1.26 -5.05
C ARG A 272 -27.03 2.75 -5.33
N PHE A 273 -25.79 3.19 -5.16
CA PHE A 273 -25.44 4.60 -5.30
C PHE A 273 -25.44 5.07 -6.76
N SER A 274 -25.17 4.17 -7.71
CA SER A 274 -25.24 4.49 -9.15
C SER A 274 -26.67 4.70 -9.66
N GLN A 275 -27.69 4.32 -8.88
CA GLN A 275 -29.10 4.58 -9.20
C GLN A 275 -29.57 5.95 -8.68
N ILE A 276 -28.75 6.64 -7.90
CA ILE A 276 -29.09 7.93 -7.30
C ILE A 276 -28.96 9.03 -8.35
N HIS A 277 -30.01 9.84 -8.47
CA HIS A 277 -30.03 10.95 -9.40
C HIS A 277 -28.88 11.93 -9.10
N GLY A 278 -28.09 12.26 -10.12
CA GLY A 278 -26.94 13.14 -10.00
C GLY A 278 -25.61 12.42 -9.75
N LEU A 279 -25.61 11.10 -9.54
CA LEU A 279 -24.40 10.28 -9.43
C LEU A 279 -24.26 9.35 -10.65
N ALA A 280 -23.02 9.10 -11.05
CA ALA A 280 -22.67 8.11 -12.06
C ALA A 280 -21.36 7.41 -11.67
N PRO A 281 -21.12 6.15 -12.10
CA PRO A 281 -19.81 5.52 -11.94
C PRO A 281 -18.68 6.40 -12.49
N LEU A 282 -17.58 6.55 -11.75
CA LEU A 282 -16.44 7.34 -12.21
C LEU A 282 -15.71 6.66 -13.38
N PHE A 283 -15.57 5.34 -13.30
CA PHE A 283 -14.94 4.48 -14.30
C PHE A 283 -15.69 3.16 -14.41
N GLU A 284 -15.78 2.60 -15.62
CA GLU A 284 -16.32 1.26 -15.87
C GLU A 284 -15.19 0.21 -15.79
N ARG A 285 -14.69 -0.03 -14.58
CA ARG A 285 -13.57 -0.96 -14.33
C ARG A 285 -13.88 -1.87 -13.14
N PRO A 286 -13.35 -3.10 -13.13
CA PRO A 286 -13.37 -3.93 -11.93
C PRO A 286 -12.65 -3.22 -10.77
N PHE A 287 -13.23 -3.31 -9.58
CA PHE A 287 -12.66 -2.76 -8.35
C PHE A 287 -12.82 -3.73 -7.18
N PHE A 288 -12.03 -3.53 -6.13
CA PHE A 288 -12.07 -4.36 -4.93
C PHE A 288 -13.09 -3.84 -3.91
N LYS A 289 -12.69 -2.91 -3.04
CA LYS A 289 -13.51 -2.40 -1.93
C LYS A 289 -13.74 -0.88 -1.99
N GLU A 290 -13.04 -0.23 -2.91
CA GLU A 290 -13.06 1.20 -3.15
C GLU A 290 -13.61 1.45 -4.55
N PHE A 291 -14.36 2.52 -4.76
CA PHE A 291 -14.84 2.94 -6.07
C PHE A 291 -15.11 4.43 -6.10
N GLY A 292 -14.99 5.03 -7.30
CA GLY A 292 -15.32 6.42 -7.52
C GLY A 292 -16.75 6.61 -8.06
N LEU A 293 -17.43 7.68 -7.63
CA LEU A 293 -18.67 8.15 -8.24
C LEU A 293 -18.48 9.61 -8.71
N ARG A 294 -18.77 9.87 -9.99
CA ARG A 294 -18.83 11.23 -10.52
C ARG A 294 -20.15 11.88 -10.16
N VAL A 295 -20.09 13.13 -9.72
CA VAL A 295 -21.28 13.97 -9.56
C VAL A 295 -21.58 14.67 -10.89
N VAL A 296 -22.65 14.23 -11.56
CA VAL A 296 -23.10 14.77 -12.85
C VAL A 296 -24.10 15.91 -12.70
N GLN A 297 -24.71 16.05 -11.51
CA GLN A 297 -25.58 17.16 -11.16
C GLN A 297 -25.33 17.59 -9.70
N GLY A 298 -25.09 18.88 -9.47
CA GLY A 298 -24.70 19.41 -8.17
C GLY A 298 -23.20 19.27 -7.88
N ASN A 299 -22.81 19.42 -6.61
CA ASN A 299 -21.42 19.32 -6.17
C ASN A 299 -21.20 18.11 -5.25
N ALA A 300 -20.01 17.52 -5.31
CA ALA A 300 -19.58 16.44 -4.43
C ALA A 300 -19.68 16.83 -2.94
N SER A 301 -19.38 18.07 -2.59
CA SER A 301 -19.55 18.61 -1.23
C SER A 301 -20.97 18.44 -0.68
N ASP A 302 -21.98 18.57 -1.53
CA ASP A 302 -23.39 18.51 -1.13
C ASP A 302 -23.80 17.07 -0.77
N PHE A 303 -23.24 16.08 -1.47
CA PHE A 303 -23.43 14.66 -1.13
C PHE A 303 -22.67 14.29 0.15
N VAL A 304 -21.45 14.81 0.35
CA VAL A 304 -20.68 14.61 1.59
C VAL A 304 -21.44 15.20 2.78
N GLN A 305 -21.99 16.41 2.64
CA GLN A 305 -22.76 17.05 3.70
C GLN A 305 -24.04 16.27 4.02
N ARG A 306 -24.81 15.85 3.01
CA ARG A 306 -26.02 15.01 3.21
C ARG A 306 -25.71 13.71 3.94
N ALA A 307 -24.62 13.03 3.56
CA ALA A 307 -24.16 11.84 4.27
C ALA A 307 -23.84 12.14 5.74
N ALA A 308 -23.13 13.24 6.01
CA ALA A 308 -22.75 13.65 7.36
C ALA A 308 -23.97 14.00 8.24
N GLU A 309 -24.96 14.69 7.68
CA GLU A 309 -26.24 15.00 8.35
C GLU A 309 -27.03 13.73 8.69
N ALA A 310 -26.91 12.67 7.87
CA ALA A 310 -27.45 11.35 8.14
C ALA A 310 -26.57 10.47 9.07
N GLY A 311 -25.44 11.00 9.55
CA GLY A 311 -24.53 10.32 10.48
C GLY A 311 -23.51 9.39 9.81
N PHE A 312 -23.22 9.59 8.53
CA PHE A 312 -22.25 8.82 7.76
C PHE A 312 -21.09 9.68 7.26
N ASP A 313 -19.89 9.11 7.26
CA ASP A 313 -18.76 9.61 6.48
C ASP A 313 -18.64 8.74 5.22
N ILE A 314 -18.97 9.32 4.07
CA ILE A 314 -18.95 8.62 2.77
C ILE A 314 -17.57 8.66 2.09
N GLY A 315 -16.59 9.32 2.72
CA GLY A 315 -15.26 9.50 2.16
C GLY A 315 -15.10 10.84 1.44
N PRO A 316 -13.86 11.19 1.07
CA PRO A 316 -13.57 12.53 0.60
C PRO A 316 -14.12 12.75 -0.81
N SER A 317 -14.56 13.98 -1.06
CA SER A 317 -14.57 14.53 -2.41
C SER A 317 -13.13 14.59 -2.94
N LEU A 318 -12.96 14.30 -4.23
CA LEU A 318 -11.64 14.19 -4.86
C LEU A 318 -10.91 15.53 -5.00
N ASP A 319 -11.63 16.65 -4.94
CA ASP A 319 -11.07 18.01 -4.90
C ASP A 319 -10.16 18.27 -3.68
N ARG A 320 -10.29 17.49 -2.61
CA ARG A 320 -9.37 17.51 -1.46
C ARG A 320 -7.91 17.27 -1.86
N PHE A 321 -7.67 16.51 -2.93
CA PHE A 321 -6.33 16.10 -3.32
C PHE A 321 -5.79 17.00 -4.44
N PRO A 322 -4.70 17.74 -4.20
CA PRO A 322 -4.20 18.74 -5.15
C PRO A 322 -3.71 18.13 -6.46
N LEU A 323 -3.24 16.87 -6.43
CA LEU A 323 -2.70 16.16 -7.59
C LEU A 323 -3.78 15.46 -8.44
N ILE A 324 -5.06 15.58 -8.09
CA ILE A 324 -6.16 15.02 -8.89
C ILE A 324 -6.48 15.93 -10.08
N PRO A 325 -6.64 15.38 -11.30
CA PRO A 325 -7.05 16.15 -12.47
C PRO A 325 -8.34 16.92 -12.24
N GLU A 326 -8.41 18.16 -12.76
CA GLU A 326 -9.58 19.04 -12.62
C GLU A 326 -10.89 18.35 -13.06
N SER A 327 -10.83 17.55 -14.12
CA SER A 327 -11.97 16.79 -14.66
C SER A 327 -12.55 15.73 -13.70
N LEU A 328 -11.82 15.37 -12.64
CA LEU A 328 -12.25 14.38 -11.64
C LEU A 328 -12.62 15.01 -10.30
N ARG A 329 -12.36 16.31 -10.09
CA ARG A 329 -12.54 16.95 -8.78
C ARG A 329 -13.97 16.90 -8.26
N ASN A 330 -14.97 16.99 -9.14
CA ASN A 330 -16.38 16.82 -8.76
C ASN A 330 -16.80 15.34 -8.69
N SER A 331 -16.08 14.55 -7.90
CA SER A 331 -16.33 13.12 -7.70
C SER A 331 -16.08 12.73 -6.25
N LEU A 332 -16.69 11.63 -5.82
CA LEU A 332 -16.53 11.02 -4.52
C LEU A 332 -15.66 9.77 -4.63
N LEU A 333 -14.83 9.52 -3.63
CA LEU A 333 -14.16 8.24 -3.43
C LEU A 333 -14.77 7.53 -2.23
N ILE A 334 -15.32 6.34 -2.46
CA ILE A 334 -16.07 5.58 -1.47
C ILE A 334 -15.32 4.29 -1.17
N ALA A 335 -15.21 3.94 0.11
CA ALA A 335 -14.64 2.69 0.58
C ALA A 335 -15.64 1.94 1.47
N VAL A 336 -15.86 0.65 1.21
CA VAL A 336 -16.77 -0.19 1.99
C VAL A 336 -16.00 -1.41 2.50
N THR A 337 -16.00 -1.61 3.82
CA THR A 337 -15.27 -2.71 4.47
C THR A 337 -16.19 -3.80 5.00
N GLU A 338 -15.60 -4.90 5.47
CA GLU A 338 -16.30 -6.03 6.07
C GLU A 338 -17.16 -5.62 7.28
N SER A 339 -16.81 -4.51 7.93
CA SER A 339 -17.48 -3.93 9.10
C SER A 339 -18.81 -3.22 8.78
N ARG A 340 -19.20 -3.03 7.52
CA ARG A 340 -20.48 -2.38 7.14
C ARG A 340 -21.61 -3.39 6.98
N THR A 341 -22.82 -3.01 7.33
CA THR A 341 -24.03 -3.83 7.14
C THR A 341 -24.80 -3.40 5.88
N ARG A 342 -25.69 -4.25 5.39
CA ARG A 342 -26.55 -3.92 4.24
C ARG A 342 -27.48 -2.76 4.60
N GLU A 343 -28.03 -2.78 5.80
CA GLU A 343 -28.95 -1.78 6.33
C GLU A 343 -28.27 -0.41 6.44
N GLU A 344 -27.00 -0.36 6.84
CA GLU A 344 -26.21 0.89 6.82
C GLU A 344 -26.02 1.43 5.40
N ILE A 345 -25.73 0.57 4.43
CA ILE A 345 -25.56 0.95 3.02
C ILE A 345 -26.88 1.47 2.45
N ASP A 346 -28.00 0.81 2.73
CA ASP A 346 -29.32 1.22 2.24
C ASP A 346 -29.74 2.57 2.84
N ARG A 347 -29.54 2.78 4.15
CA ARG A 347 -29.82 4.09 4.78
C ARG A 347 -28.96 5.22 4.21
N LEU A 348 -27.69 4.93 3.91
CA LEU A 348 -26.82 5.90 3.25
C LEU A 348 -27.32 6.21 1.82
N ALA A 349 -27.74 5.19 1.06
CA ALA A 349 -28.31 5.39 -0.28
C ALA A 349 -29.55 6.29 -0.23
N ASP A 350 -30.47 6.03 0.71
CA ASP A 350 -31.68 6.83 0.89
C ASP A 350 -31.34 8.28 1.27
N ALA A 351 -30.35 8.49 2.14
CA ALA A 351 -29.91 9.83 2.55
C ALA A 351 -29.32 10.65 1.38
N LEU A 352 -28.59 10.00 0.47
CA LEU A 352 -27.99 10.65 -0.70
C LEU A 352 -29.02 10.94 -1.82
N ALA A 353 -30.15 10.22 -1.83
CA ALA A 353 -31.22 10.38 -2.82
C ALA A 353 -32.21 11.52 -2.51
N ASN A 354 -32.29 11.93 -1.23
CA ASN A 354 -33.03 13.11 -0.78
C ASN A 354 -32.24 14.39 -1.09
#